data_AF-Q4KP03-F1
#
_entry.id   AF-Q4KP03-F1
#
_cell.length_a   1.000
_cell.length_b   1.000
_cell.length_c   1.000
_cell.angle_alpha   90.00
_cell.angle_beta   90.00
_cell.angle_gamma   90.00
#
_symmetry.space_group_name_H-M   'P 1'
#
loop_
_entity.id
_entity.type
_entity.pdbx_description
1 polymer ?
#
loop_
_entity_poly.entity_id
_entity_poly.type
_entity_poly.pdbx_seq_one_letter_code
_entity_poly.pdbx_strand_id
1 'polypeptide(L)'
;MWIKWIATLVAFGALVQSAVACPSQCSCLRTTVQCQSSSLASVPAGIPTTTRVLNLNSNQITKLEPGVFDGLVNLDILGLCCNKLTELPSGMFDKLTRLKQLGLDQNQLKSIPRGAFDNLKSLTGIWLFGNPWDCECSDILYLKNWIVQHASIVNPEGYGGVDNVKCSGTNTPVRAVTEASTSPSKCPGYVATTTTPTTTTPEFIPETTTSPQPVITTQKPKHLMNFNCTSILERKNDGGDCGKPACTTLLNCANFLSCLCSTCALCRKR
;
A
#
# COMPACT_ATOMS: atom_id res chain seq x y z
N MET A 1 63.06 50.15 -8.68
CA MET A 1 62.94 48.75 -8.22
C MET A 1 62.42 48.84 -6.78
N TRP A 2 61.17 48.55 -6.41
CA TRP A 2 60.29 47.45 -6.82
C TRP A 2 58.81 47.88 -6.92
N ILE A 3 58.10 47.13 -7.77
CA ILE A 3 56.70 47.26 -8.14
C ILE A 3 55.81 46.52 -7.13
N LYS A 4 54.65 47.14 -6.84
CA LYS A 4 53.49 46.63 -6.09
C LYS A 4 52.93 45.33 -6.68
N TRP A 5 52.41 44.43 -5.84
CA TRP A 5 51.17 43.65 -6.08
C TRP A 5 50.59 43.29 -4.71
N ILE A 6 49.58 44.01 -4.18
CA ILE A 6 48.13 43.84 -4.39
C ILE A 6 47.66 42.40 -4.19
N ALA A 7 46.79 42.29 -3.17
CA ALA A 7 46.04 41.12 -2.76
C ALA A 7 45.30 40.43 -3.92
N THR A 8 45.38 39.11 -3.95
CA THR A 8 44.26 38.29 -4.41
C THR A 8 44.13 37.11 -3.46
N LEU A 9 43.27 37.30 -2.45
CA LEU A 9 42.64 36.21 -1.71
C LEU A 9 41.79 35.44 -2.72
N VAL A 10 42.37 34.41 -3.35
CA VAL A 10 41.54 33.35 -3.91
C VAL A 10 41.15 32.49 -2.72
N ALA A 11 40.04 32.88 -2.08
CA ALA A 11 39.23 31.94 -1.36
C ALA A 11 38.84 30.86 -2.37
N PHE A 12 39.63 29.79 -2.42
CA PHE A 12 39.08 28.51 -2.80
C PHE A 12 38.05 28.19 -1.72
N GLY A 13 36.83 28.68 -1.93
CA GLY A 13 35.65 27.96 -1.53
C GLY A 13 35.73 26.62 -2.24
N ALA A 14 36.56 25.72 -1.70
CA ALA A 14 36.30 24.31 -1.82
C ALA A 14 34.86 24.20 -1.35
N LEU A 15 33.96 23.94 -2.29
CA LEU A 15 32.82 23.09 -2.04
C LEU A 15 33.42 21.91 -1.27
N VAL A 16 33.40 22.01 0.06
CA VAL A 16 33.47 20.84 0.92
C VAL A 16 32.18 20.16 0.59
N GLN A 17 32.21 19.40 -0.51
CA GLN A 17 31.24 18.42 -0.82
C GLN A 17 31.39 17.48 0.36
N SER A 18 30.59 17.73 1.40
CA SER A 18 30.61 16.95 2.63
C SER A 18 30.63 15.52 2.17
N ALA A 19 31.79 14.88 2.28
CA ALA A 19 31.92 13.50 1.94
C ALA A 19 30.97 12.84 2.94
N VAL A 20 29.77 12.46 2.47
CA VAL A 20 28.78 11.85 3.34
C VAL A 20 29.45 10.57 3.78
N ALA A 21 29.94 10.61 5.02
CA ALA A 21 30.83 9.60 5.52
C ALA A 21 30.07 8.29 5.61
N CYS A 22 30.77 7.19 5.36
CA CYS A 22 30.19 5.88 5.64
C CYS A 22 29.79 5.82 7.12
N PRO A 23 28.59 5.32 7.46
CA PRO A 23 28.24 5.09 8.86
C PRO A 23 29.32 4.23 9.53
N SER A 24 29.75 4.59 10.74
CA SER A 24 30.92 3.98 11.40
C SER A 24 30.77 2.48 11.69
N GLN A 25 29.54 1.99 11.74
CA GLN A 25 29.19 0.59 11.97
C GLN A 25 29.04 -0.21 10.66
N CYS A 26 29.32 0.43 9.52
CA CYS A 26 29.13 -0.15 8.19
C CYS A 26 30.42 -0.05 7.37
N SER A 27 30.48 -0.85 6.31
CA SER A 27 31.49 -0.75 5.27
C SER A 27 30.85 -0.25 3.98
N CYS A 28 31.44 0.78 3.38
CA CYS A 28 30.91 1.39 2.17
C CYS A 28 31.88 1.22 1.01
N LEU A 29 31.36 0.77 -0.13
CA LEU A 29 32.09 0.67 -1.38
C LEU A 29 31.23 1.23 -2.50
N ARG A 30 31.67 2.36 -3.09
CA ARG A 30 30.93 3.09 -4.13
C ARG A 30 29.53 3.46 -3.63
N THR A 31 28.48 2.89 -4.21
CA THR A 31 27.07 3.11 -3.86
C THR A 31 26.49 1.96 -3.02
N THR A 32 27.34 1.10 -2.47
CA THR A 32 26.95 -0.05 -1.65
C THR A 32 27.31 0.22 -0.21
N VAL A 33 26.34 0.07 0.69
CA VAL A 33 26.49 0.23 2.14
C VAL A 33 26.18 -1.12 2.80
N GLN A 34 27.21 -1.75 3.34
CA GLN A 34 27.18 -3.07 3.98
C GLN A 34 27.17 -2.89 5.50
N CYS A 35 26.04 -3.19 6.13
CA CYS A 35 25.81 -3.07 7.57
C CYS A 35 25.35 -4.40 8.20
N GLN A 36 25.50 -5.52 7.49
CA GLN A 36 25.01 -6.83 7.92
C GLN A 36 25.80 -7.38 9.11
N SER A 37 25.17 -8.24 9.91
CA SER A 37 25.82 -8.97 11.01
C SER A 37 26.60 -8.09 12.00
N SER A 38 26.17 -6.84 12.16
CA SER A 38 26.87 -5.82 12.97
C SER A 38 26.17 -5.59 14.32
N SER A 39 25.24 -6.47 14.70
CA SER A 39 24.44 -6.39 15.93
C SER A 39 23.69 -5.05 16.10
N LEU A 40 23.28 -4.45 14.98
CA LEU A 40 22.61 -3.15 14.98
C LEU A 40 21.23 -3.25 15.64
N ALA A 41 20.93 -2.34 16.57
CA ALA A 41 19.61 -2.22 17.17
C ALA A 41 18.66 -1.31 16.35
N SER A 42 19.21 -0.47 15.49
CA SER A 42 18.50 0.48 14.63
C SER A 42 19.25 0.70 13.31
N VAL A 43 18.59 1.34 12.34
CA VAL A 43 19.22 1.76 11.08
C VAL A 43 20.25 2.86 11.38
N PRO A 44 21.52 2.73 10.94
CA PRO A 44 22.53 3.76 11.17
C PRO A 44 22.16 5.09 10.51
N ALA A 45 22.44 6.19 11.20
CA ALA A 45 22.28 7.53 10.63
C ALA A 45 23.36 7.82 9.58
N GLY A 46 23.08 8.80 8.69
CA GLY A 46 24.08 9.29 7.74
C GLY A 46 24.34 8.37 6.54
N ILE A 47 23.41 7.47 6.20
CA ILE A 47 23.51 6.66 4.97
C ILE A 47 23.55 7.62 3.75
N PRO A 48 24.56 7.52 2.87
CA PRO A 48 24.64 8.39 1.69
C PRO A 48 23.42 8.27 0.78
N THR A 49 22.86 9.40 0.32
CA THR A 49 21.69 9.42 -0.58
C THR A 49 21.98 8.87 -1.99
N THR A 50 23.25 8.69 -2.31
CA THR A 50 23.74 8.02 -3.53
C THR A 50 23.70 6.49 -3.43
N THR A 51 23.35 5.94 -2.27
CA THR A 51 23.28 4.50 -2.03
C THR A 51 22.28 3.82 -2.97
N ARG A 52 22.73 2.74 -3.61
CA ARG A 52 21.95 1.84 -4.46
C ARG A 52 21.69 0.50 -3.79
N VAL A 53 22.61 0.04 -2.95
CA VAL A 53 22.49 -1.23 -2.24
C VAL A 53 22.70 -0.96 -0.76
N LEU A 54 21.67 -1.19 0.05
CA LEU A 54 21.73 -1.09 1.50
C LEU A 54 21.46 -2.48 2.08
N ASN A 55 22.47 -3.05 2.73
CA ASN A 55 22.38 -4.36 3.35
C ASN A 55 22.37 -4.21 4.88
N LEU A 56 21.20 -4.40 5.50
CA LEU A 56 21.00 -4.39 6.95
C LEU A 56 20.63 -5.79 7.48
N ASN A 57 20.89 -6.84 6.70
CA ASN A 57 20.53 -8.21 7.06
C ASN A 57 21.21 -8.69 8.36
N SER A 58 20.58 -9.62 9.06
CA SER A 58 21.16 -10.32 10.21
C SER A 58 21.58 -9.35 11.33
N ASN A 59 20.69 -8.43 11.68
CA ASN A 59 20.87 -7.50 12.79
C ASN A 59 19.78 -7.71 13.86
N GLN A 60 19.67 -6.79 14.80
CA GLN A 60 18.72 -6.86 15.91
C GLN A 60 17.72 -5.70 15.85
N ILE A 61 17.45 -5.19 14.64
CA ILE A 61 16.56 -4.04 14.43
C ILE A 61 15.14 -4.46 14.72
N THR A 62 14.50 -3.77 15.67
CA THR A 62 13.13 -4.06 16.12
C THR A 62 12.09 -3.13 15.51
N LYS A 63 12.50 -1.91 15.17
CA LYS A 63 11.64 -0.85 14.62
C LYS A 63 12.39 -0.04 13.58
N LEU A 64 11.63 0.51 12.63
CA LEU A 64 12.12 1.48 11.67
C LEU A 64 11.50 2.84 12.01
N GLU A 65 12.33 3.87 12.05
CA GLU A 65 11.82 5.23 12.23
C GLU A 65 11.07 5.68 10.97
N PRO A 66 9.92 6.37 11.10
CA PRO A 66 9.20 6.91 9.94
C PRO A 66 10.12 7.76 9.04
N GLY A 67 10.09 7.49 7.74
CA GLY A 67 10.88 8.23 6.76
C GLY A 67 12.39 7.93 6.74
N VAL A 68 12.88 6.92 7.50
CA VAL A 68 14.32 6.59 7.55
C VAL A 68 14.94 6.26 6.18
N PHE A 69 14.13 5.85 5.19
CA PHE A 69 14.59 5.57 3.83
C PHE A 69 14.20 6.63 2.79
N ASP A 70 13.52 7.72 3.18
CA ASP A 70 12.95 8.69 2.23
C ASP A 70 14.01 9.39 1.36
N GLY A 71 15.21 9.61 1.91
CA GLY A 71 16.34 10.19 1.19
C GLY A 71 17.06 9.23 0.25
N LEU A 72 16.77 7.92 0.31
CA LEU A 72 17.46 6.88 -0.46
C LEU A 72 16.75 6.58 -1.78
N VAL A 73 16.36 7.62 -2.52
CA VAL A 73 15.56 7.51 -3.76
C VAL A 73 16.24 6.72 -4.88
N ASN A 74 17.56 6.47 -4.77
CA ASN A 74 18.35 5.71 -5.75
C ASN A 74 18.46 4.21 -5.42
N LEU A 75 17.82 3.74 -4.35
CA LEU A 75 17.97 2.37 -3.87
C LEU A 75 17.43 1.36 -4.89
N ASP A 76 18.28 0.42 -5.29
CA ASP A 76 17.96 -0.74 -6.12
C ASP A 76 17.70 -1.98 -5.23
N ILE A 77 18.42 -2.13 -4.10
CA ILE A 77 18.33 -3.29 -3.20
C ILE A 77 18.28 -2.83 -1.74
N LEU A 78 17.29 -3.30 -1.00
CA LEU A 78 17.16 -3.13 0.45
C LEU A 78 17.07 -4.50 1.14
N GLY A 79 18.11 -4.85 1.88
CA GLY A 79 18.12 -6.05 2.72
C GLY A 79 17.75 -5.71 4.16
N LEU A 80 16.64 -6.26 4.66
CA LEU A 80 16.22 -6.22 6.06
C LEU A 80 15.96 -7.64 6.61
N CYS A 81 16.44 -8.70 5.94
CA CYS A 81 16.25 -10.08 6.40
C CYS A 81 16.76 -10.25 7.82
N CYS A 82 16.16 -11.20 8.54
CA CYS A 82 16.82 -11.82 9.68
C CYS A 82 17.04 -10.78 10.79
N ASN A 83 16.05 -9.91 10.97
CA ASN A 83 15.98 -8.88 11.99
C ASN A 83 14.83 -9.21 12.97
N LYS A 84 14.41 -8.25 13.78
CA LYS A 84 13.35 -8.42 14.78
C LYS A 84 12.19 -7.44 14.53
N LEU A 85 11.98 -7.02 13.28
CA LEU A 85 10.95 -6.03 12.93
C LEU A 85 9.57 -6.57 13.26
N THR A 86 8.83 -5.86 14.12
CA THR A 86 7.46 -6.24 14.51
C THR A 86 6.38 -5.55 13.69
N GLU A 87 6.69 -4.38 13.15
CA GLU A 87 5.79 -3.54 12.36
C GLU A 87 6.58 -2.70 11.36
N LEU A 88 5.88 -2.20 10.34
CA LEU A 88 6.42 -1.20 9.41
C LEU A 88 5.63 0.10 9.57
N PRO A 89 6.28 1.28 9.60
CA PRO A 89 5.58 2.54 9.49
C PRO A 89 4.77 2.63 8.18
N SER A 90 3.65 3.34 8.21
CA SER A 90 2.91 3.66 6.98
C SER A 90 3.78 4.51 6.05
N GLY A 91 3.76 4.20 4.76
CA GLY A 91 4.55 4.90 3.74
C GLY A 91 6.06 4.63 3.78
N MET A 92 6.53 3.63 4.54
CA MET A 92 7.96 3.36 4.74
C MET A 92 8.78 3.24 3.44
N PHE A 93 8.15 2.80 2.34
CA PHE A 93 8.84 2.58 1.07
C PHE A 93 8.34 3.50 -0.06
N ASP A 94 7.55 4.53 0.25
CA ASP A 94 6.89 5.36 -0.77
C ASP A 94 7.86 6.08 -1.70
N LYS A 95 9.04 6.44 -1.21
CA LYS A 95 10.06 7.14 -2.00
C LYS A 95 10.96 6.19 -2.80
N LEU A 96 10.87 4.88 -2.57
CA LEU A 96 11.78 3.87 -3.14
C LEU A 96 11.29 3.34 -4.50
N THR A 97 10.91 4.23 -5.42
CA THR A 97 10.29 3.86 -6.71
C THR A 97 11.20 3.06 -7.64
N ARG A 98 12.51 3.10 -7.40
CA ARG A 98 13.56 2.37 -8.14
C ARG A 98 13.90 1.00 -7.53
N LEU A 99 13.34 0.67 -6.37
CA LEU A 99 13.69 -0.53 -5.65
C LEU A 99 13.29 -1.77 -6.45
N LYS A 100 14.25 -2.67 -6.63
CA LYS A 100 14.10 -3.94 -7.37
C LYS A 100 13.99 -5.13 -6.43
N GLN A 101 14.73 -5.09 -5.33
CA GLN A 101 14.81 -6.19 -4.37
C GLN A 101 14.59 -5.69 -2.95
N LEU A 102 13.66 -6.35 -2.25
CA LEU A 102 13.30 -6.06 -0.87
C LEU A 102 13.28 -7.35 -0.05
N GLY A 103 14.22 -7.51 0.88
CA GLY A 103 14.23 -8.61 1.84
C GLY A 103 13.56 -8.20 3.14
N LEU A 104 12.43 -8.81 3.48
CA LEU A 104 11.71 -8.65 4.76
C LEU A 104 11.52 -10.00 5.48
N ASP A 105 12.08 -11.08 4.93
CA ASP A 105 11.97 -12.42 5.45
C ASP A 105 12.68 -12.58 6.81
N GLN A 106 12.27 -13.60 7.58
CA GLN A 106 12.82 -13.89 8.90
C GLN A 106 12.78 -12.69 9.86
N ASN A 107 11.62 -12.03 9.92
CA ASN A 107 11.33 -10.96 10.88
C ASN A 107 10.16 -11.38 11.80
N GLN A 108 9.57 -10.44 12.53
CA GLN A 108 8.44 -10.65 13.44
C GLN A 108 7.18 -9.92 12.97
N LEU A 109 7.07 -9.67 11.65
CA LEU A 109 5.95 -8.94 11.06
C LEU A 109 4.66 -9.76 11.13
N LYS A 110 3.59 -9.12 11.59
CA LYS A 110 2.24 -9.73 11.66
C LYS A 110 1.34 -9.30 10.51
N SER A 111 1.53 -8.10 9.99
CA SER A 111 0.80 -7.56 8.85
C SER A 111 1.68 -6.57 8.10
N ILE A 112 1.21 -6.09 6.95
CA ILE A 112 1.83 -5.00 6.19
C ILE A 112 0.83 -3.85 6.12
N PRO A 113 1.25 -2.60 6.42
CA PRO A 113 0.37 -1.44 6.28
C PRO A 113 -0.21 -1.35 4.88
N ARG A 114 -1.48 -0.96 4.79
CA ARG A 114 -2.16 -0.81 3.51
C ARG A 114 -1.40 0.16 2.62
N GLY A 115 -1.11 -0.28 1.41
CA GLY A 115 -0.43 0.52 0.39
C GLY A 115 1.10 0.54 0.48
N ALA A 116 1.72 -0.15 1.45
CA ALA A 116 3.17 -0.06 1.69
C ALA A 116 4.04 -0.43 0.47
N PHE A 117 3.53 -1.24 -0.46
CA PHE A 117 4.24 -1.67 -1.66
C PHE A 117 3.74 -0.99 -2.95
N ASP A 118 2.73 -0.13 -2.87
CA ASP A 118 2.02 0.38 -4.05
C ASP A 118 2.94 1.24 -4.93
N ASN A 119 3.91 1.93 -4.34
CA ASN A 119 4.87 2.79 -5.04
C ASN A 119 6.13 2.06 -5.54
N LEU A 120 6.29 0.76 -5.23
CA LEU A 120 7.44 -0.05 -5.63
C LEU A 120 7.33 -0.56 -7.07
N LYS A 121 7.23 0.36 -8.03
CA LYS A 121 6.94 0.05 -9.45
C LYS A 121 8.04 -0.74 -10.16
N SER A 122 9.26 -0.72 -9.64
CA SER A 122 10.43 -1.41 -10.23
C SER A 122 10.71 -2.77 -9.57
N LEU A 123 9.86 -3.23 -8.65
CA LEU A 123 10.14 -4.40 -7.83
C LEU A 123 10.10 -5.69 -8.66
N THR A 124 11.17 -6.48 -8.56
CA THR A 124 11.32 -7.76 -9.26
C THR A 124 11.48 -8.94 -8.30
N GLY A 125 11.77 -8.66 -7.03
CA GLY A 125 11.90 -9.69 -5.99
C GLY A 125 11.55 -9.13 -4.62
N ILE A 126 10.71 -9.85 -3.89
CA ILE A 126 10.42 -9.57 -2.49
C ILE A 126 10.41 -10.88 -1.70
N TRP A 127 11.08 -10.90 -0.54
CA TRP A 127 11.11 -12.05 0.34
C TRP A 127 10.34 -11.73 1.63
N LEU A 128 9.35 -12.57 1.94
CA LEU A 128 8.35 -12.37 3.00
C LEU A 128 8.18 -13.60 3.91
N PHE A 129 8.82 -14.72 3.58
CA PHE A 129 8.73 -15.96 4.34
C PHE A 129 9.35 -15.82 5.74
N GLY A 130 9.02 -16.73 6.65
CA GLY A 130 9.59 -16.71 8.01
C GLY A 130 9.14 -15.53 8.87
N ASN A 131 7.95 -14.97 8.60
CA ASN A 131 7.29 -13.98 9.45
C ASN A 131 6.02 -14.59 10.07
N PRO A 132 5.66 -14.23 11.32
CA PRO A 132 4.46 -14.71 12.00
C PRO A 132 3.20 -13.96 11.54
N TRP A 133 2.82 -14.08 10.27
CA TRP A 133 1.66 -13.37 9.69
C TRP A 133 0.36 -13.68 10.45
N ASP A 134 -0.29 -12.65 10.98
CA ASP A 134 -1.54 -12.75 11.71
C ASP A 134 -2.71 -12.75 10.72
N CYS A 135 -3.22 -13.95 10.42
CA CYS A 135 -4.30 -14.14 9.47
C CYS A 135 -5.70 -14.05 10.08
N GLU A 136 -5.82 -13.80 11.39
CA GLU A 136 -7.12 -13.57 12.00
C GLU A 136 -7.50 -12.08 12.02
N CYS A 137 -6.50 -11.21 12.07
CA CYS A 137 -6.68 -9.76 11.92
C CYS A 137 -6.96 -9.38 10.45
N SER A 138 -7.91 -8.48 10.22
CA SER A 138 -8.28 -7.99 8.88
C SER A 138 -7.18 -7.20 8.15
N ASP A 139 -6.16 -6.70 8.85
CA ASP A 139 -5.04 -5.97 8.23
C ASP A 139 -4.23 -6.85 7.27
N ILE A 140 -4.32 -8.18 7.41
CA ILE A 140 -3.67 -9.13 6.50
C ILE A 140 -4.20 -9.05 5.06
N LEU A 141 -5.41 -8.53 4.85
CA LEU A 141 -6.08 -8.54 3.55
C LEU A 141 -5.33 -7.76 2.49
N TYR A 142 -4.62 -6.68 2.87
CA TYR A 142 -3.73 -5.98 1.94
C TYR A 142 -2.64 -6.91 1.41
N LEU A 143 -1.89 -7.54 2.31
CA LEU A 143 -0.81 -8.45 1.94
C LEU A 143 -1.34 -9.62 1.11
N LYS A 144 -2.44 -10.26 1.55
CA LYS A 144 -3.08 -11.37 0.83
C LYS A 144 -3.43 -11.00 -0.61
N ASN A 145 -4.03 -9.84 -0.83
CA ASN A 145 -4.42 -9.41 -2.18
C ASN A 145 -3.18 -9.03 -3.02
N TRP A 146 -2.21 -8.35 -2.41
CA TRP A 146 -1.00 -7.92 -3.10
C TRP A 146 -0.15 -9.10 -3.58
N ILE A 147 0.08 -10.12 -2.74
CA ILE A 147 0.89 -11.30 -3.12
C ILE A 147 0.22 -12.16 -4.20
N VAL A 148 -1.12 -12.17 -4.26
CA VAL A 148 -1.86 -12.86 -5.33
C VAL A 148 -1.66 -12.15 -6.67
N GLN A 149 -1.70 -10.82 -6.68
CA GLN A 149 -1.51 -10.02 -7.89
C GLN A 149 -0.05 -10.01 -8.37
N HIS A 150 0.91 -10.20 -7.47
CA HIS A 150 2.35 -10.11 -7.75
C HIS A 150 3.08 -11.44 -7.52
N ALA A 151 2.39 -12.56 -7.73
CA ALA A 151 2.89 -13.89 -7.35
C ALA A 151 4.27 -14.27 -7.94
N SER A 152 4.60 -13.78 -9.15
CA SER A 152 5.87 -14.10 -9.82
C SER A 152 7.10 -13.48 -9.16
N ILE A 153 6.95 -12.42 -8.38
CA ILE A 153 8.05 -11.72 -7.72
C ILE A 153 8.12 -12.00 -6.21
N VAL A 154 7.17 -12.74 -5.66
CA VAL A 154 7.11 -13.10 -4.23
C VAL A 154 7.89 -14.38 -3.99
N ASN A 155 8.90 -14.31 -3.11
CA ASN A 155 9.82 -15.40 -2.76
C ASN A 155 10.31 -16.18 -4.01
N PRO A 156 10.93 -15.50 -5.00
CA PRO A 156 11.34 -16.12 -6.26
C PRO A 156 12.48 -17.13 -6.06
N GLU A 157 13.09 -17.66 -7.13
CA GLU A 157 14.38 -18.39 -7.07
C GLU A 157 14.46 -19.57 -6.09
N GLY A 158 13.35 -20.31 -5.92
CA GLY A 158 13.32 -21.51 -5.07
C GLY A 158 12.98 -21.25 -3.60
N TYR A 159 12.65 -20.02 -3.22
CA TYR A 159 12.20 -19.69 -1.86
C TYR A 159 10.70 -20.00 -1.60
N GLY A 160 10.11 -20.91 -2.39
CA GLY A 160 8.76 -21.44 -2.21
C GLY A 160 7.61 -20.55 -2.72
N GLY A 161 7.91 -19.40 -3.33
CA GLY A 161 6.91 -18.57 -3.99
C GLY A 161 5.87 -17.97 -3.03
N VAL A 162 4.71 -17.63 -3.59
CA VAL A 162 3.57 -17.09 -2.84
C VAL A 162 3.08 -17.99 -1.70
N ASP A 163 3.23 -19.31 -1.84
CA ASP A 163 2.79 -20.29 -0.83
C ASP A 163 3.67 -20.35 0.42
N ASN A 164 4.88 -19.77 0.34
CA ASN A 164 5.78 -19.68 1.49
C ASN A 164 5.55 -18.42 2.34
N VAL A 165 4.52 -17.62 2.03
CA VAL A 165 3.99 -16.60 2.92
C VAL A 165 2.89 -17.26 3.75
N LYS A 166 3.19 -17.65 5.00
CA LYS A 166 2.34 -18.54 5.81
C LYS A 166 1.77 -17.86 7.03
N CYS A 167 0.50 -18.13 7.32
CA CYS A 167 -0.17 -17.72 8.54
C CYS A 167 0.47 -18.34 9.78
N SER A 168 0.65 -17.53 10.82
CA SER A 168 1.09 -17.98 12.14
C SER A 168 0.09 -19.00 12.72
N GLY A 169 0.61 -20.01 13.42
CA GLY A 169 -0.17 -21.09 14.03
C GLY A 169 -0.65 -22.15 13.02
N THR A 170 -1.38 -21.75 11.98
CA THR A 170 -1.98 -22.71 11.03
C THR A 170 -1.02 -23.19 9.94
N ASN A 171 0.04 -22.42 9.66
CA ASN A 171 0.96 -22.64 8.53
C ASN A 171 0.28 -22.69 7.15
N THR A 172 -0.97 -22.23 7.04
CA THR A 172 -1.67 -22.12 5.77
C THR A 172 -1.14 -20.93 4.96
N PRO A 173 -1.15 -20.97 3.62
CA PRO A 173 -0.72 -19.83 2.82
C PRO A 173 -1.61 -18.61 3.06
N VAL A 174 -1.01 -17.43 3.26
CA VAL A 174 -1.72 -16.15 3.41
C VAL A 174 -2.64 -15.89 2.21
N ARG A 175 -2.27 -16.32 1.00
CA ARG A 175 -3.11 -16.17 -0.20
C ARG A 175 -4.46 -16.91 -0.13
N ALA A 176 -4.59 -17.90 0.77
CA ALA A 176 -5.82 -18.67 0.97
C ALA A 176 -6.78 -18.02 1.99
N VAL A 177 -6.37 -16.95 2.66
CA VAL A 177 -7.21 -16.23 3.62
C VAL A 177 -8.40 -15.59 2.90
N THR A 178 -9.58 -15.74 3.50
CA THR A 178 -10.84 -15.12 3.04
C THR A 178 -11.20 -13.95 3.95
N GLU A 179 -11.96 -12.98 3.44
CA GLU A 179 -12.44 -11.85 4.26
C GLU A 179 -13.27 -12.34 5.45
N ALA A 180 -14.11 -13.36 5.25
CA ALA A 180 -14.94 -13.96 6.29
C ALA A 180 -14.15 -14.65 7.43
N SER A 181 -12.91 -15.07 7.17
CA SER A 181 -12.04 -15.65 8.20
C SER A 181 -11.29 -14.62 9.04
N THR A 182 -11.40 -13.33 8.70
CA THR A 182 -10.72 -12.22 9.38
C THR A 182 -11.70 -11.32 10.13
N SER A 183 -11.22 -10.56 11.12
CA SER A 183 -12.02 -9.52 11.79
C SER A 183 -11.16 -8.36 12.28
N PRO A 184 -11.62 -7.11 12.17
CA PRO A 184 -10.97 -5.96 12.81
C PRO A 184 -10.86 -6.10 14.32
N SER A 185 -11.82 -6.77 14.97
CA SER A 185 -11.83 -6.97 16.42
C SER A 185 -10.68 -7.85 16.93
N LYS A 186 -10.04 -8.60 16.04
CA LYS A 186 -8.88 -9.44 16.34
C LYS A 186 -7.54 -8.75 16.08
N CYS A 187 -7.57 -7.51 15.59
CA CYS A 187 -6.36 -6.74 15.31
C CYS A 187 -5.79 -6.07 16.58
N PRO A 188 -4.45 -5.96 16.70
CA PRO A 188 -3.83 -5.17 17.75
C PRO A 188 -4.33 -3.72 17.73
N GLY A 189 -4.66 -3.17 18.91
CA GLY A 189 -5.09 -1.78 19.03
C GLY A 189 -6.53 -1.49 18.57
N TYR A 190 -7.33 -2.52 18.24
CA TYR A 190 -8.75 -2.32 17.96
C TYR A 190 -9.46 -1.74 19.19
N VAL A 191 -10.05 -0.55 19.01
CA VAL A 191 -10.98 0.04 19.97
C VAL A 191 -12.37 -0.11 19.39
N ALA A 192 -13.25 -0.83 20.08
CA ALA A 192 -14.64 -0.93 19.68
C ALA A 192 -15.24 0.48 19.66
N THR A 193 -15.63 0.96 18.47
CA THR A 193 -16.42 2.17 18.35
C THR A 193 -17.83 1.83 18.79
N THR A 194 -18.09 1.99 20.09
CA THR A 194 -19.45 1.97 20.63
C THR A 194 -20.15 3.20 20.08
N THR A 195 -20.75 3.07 18.90
CA THR A 195 -21.82 3.98 18.50
C THR A 195 -22.98 3.70 19.46
N THR A 196 -23.01 4.44 20.58
CA THR A 196 -24.23 4.53 21.37
C THR A 196 -25.29 5.05 20.41
N PRO A 197 -26.38 4.29 20.13
CA PRO A 197 -27.49 4.86 19.41
C PRO A 197 -28.00 6.00 20.29
N THR A 198 -27.73 7.24 19.90
CA THR A 198 -28.38 8.38 20.53
C THR A 198 -29.83 8.28 20.12
N THR A 199 -30.66 7.65 20.97
CA THR A 199 -32.11 7.77 20.91
C THR A 199 -32.43 9.24 21.16
N THR A 200 -32.34 10.04 20.09
CA THR A 200 -32.96 11.35 20.05
C THR A 200 -34.45 11.09 19.94
N THR A 201 -35.12 11.10 21.09
CA THR A 201 -36.57 11.29 21.15
C THR A 201 -36.90 12.50 20.28
N PRO A 202 -37.74 12.38 19.24
CA PRO A 202 -38.16 13.54 18.47
C PRO A 202 -38.88 14.49 19.41
N GLU A 203 -38.28 15.66 19.65
CA GLU A 203 -38.94 16.74 20.38
C GLU A 203 -40.09 17.25 19.50
N PHE A 204 -41.32 17.07 19.96
CA PHE A 204 -42.53 17.49 19.27
C PHE A 204 -42.61 19.02 19.32
N ILE A 205 -42.11 19.69 18.28
CA ILE A 205 -42.27 21.13 18.11
C ILE A 205 -43.73 21.36 17.68
N PRO A 206 -44.53 22.18 18.41
CA PRO A 206 -45.85 22.56 17.93
C PRO A 206 -45.68 23.49 16.72
N GLU A 207 -46.09 23.04 15.54
CA GLU A 207 -46.18 23.89 14.35
C GLU A 207 -47.21 24.99 14.58
N THR A 208 -46.75 26.23 14.72
CA THR A 208 -47.61 27.41 14.62
C THR A 208 -47.81 27.74 13.16
N THR A 209 -49.06 27.60 12.73
CA THR A 209 -49.52 27.84 11.36
C THR A 209 -49.45 29.33 11.05
N THR A 210 -48.47 29.74 10.25
CA THR A 210 -48.53 31.02 9.51
C THR A 210 -48.08 30.79 8.09
N SER A 211 -49.04 30.90 7.18
CA SER A 211 -48.89 30.78 5.74
C SER A 211 -48.07 31.94 5.16
N PRO A 212 -47.10 31.67 4.28
CA PRO A 212 -46.66 32.64 3.28
C PRO A 212 -47.21 32.27 1.89
N GLN A 213 -47.73 33.29 1.19
CA GLN A 213 -48.20 33.24 -0.20
C GLN A 213 -47.10 32.81 -1.19
N PRO A 214 -47.47 32.25 -2.37
CA PRO A 214 -46.52 31.77 -3.35
C PRO A 214 -45.89 32.93 -4.14
N VAL A 215 -44.56 33.04 -4.11
CA VAL A 215 -43.79 33.86 -5.05
C VAL A 215 -43.42 32.99 -6.25
N ILE A 216 -44.02 33.26 -7.40
CA ILE A 216 -43.68 32.63 -8.67
C ILE A 216 -42.32 33.20 -9.13
N THR A 217 -41.27 32.39 -9.06
CA THR A 217 -39.99 32.70 -9.70
C THR A 217 -39.73 31.66 -10.78
N THR A 218 -39.79 32.08 -12.04
CA THR A 218 -39.44 31.27 -13.21
C THR A 218 -37.95 30.93 -13.20
N GLN A 219 -37.60 29.67 -12.90
CA GLN A 219 -36.27 29.14 -13.17
C GLN A 219 -36.30 28.21 -14.38
N LYS A 220 -35.46 28.56 -15.35
CA LYS A 220 -35.20 27.88 -16.62
C LYS A 220 -34.56 26.50 -16.35
N PRO A 221 -35.01 25.40 -16.98
CA PRO A 221 -34.44 24.08 -16.75
C PRO A 221 -32.98 24.01 -17.24
N LYS A 222 -32.08 23.59 -16.35
CA LYS A 222 -30.71 23.20 -16.72
C LYS A 222 -30.75 21.87 -17.47
N HIS A 223 -30.04 21.87 -18.59
CA HIS A 223 -29.94 20.79 -19.56
C HIS A 223 -29.45 19.48 -18.90
N LEU A 224 -30.22 18.41 -19.02
CA LEU A 224 -29.73 17.05 -18.79
C LEU A 224 -28.60 16.78 -19.79
N MET A 225 -27.45 16.32 -19.29
CA MET A 225 -26.38 15.78 -20.12
C MET A 225 -26.86 14.47 -20.75
N ASN A 226 -26.84 14.42 -22.07
CA ASN A 226 -27.13 13.24 -22.89
C ASN A 226 -26.06 12.16 -22.67
N PHE A 227 -26.48 10.96 -22.30
CA PHE A 227 -25.67 9.76 -22.48
C PHE A 227 -25.68 9.38 -23.96
N ASN A 228 -24.50 9.41 -24.59
CA ASN A 228 -24.33 9.06 -25.99
C ASN A 228 -23.90 7.58 -26.10
N CYS A 229 -24.81 6.71 -26.54
CA CYS A 229 -24.49 5.35 -26.96
C CYS A 229 -24.31 5.32 -28.49
N THR A 230 -23.11 5.65 -28.96
CA THR A 230 -22.57 5.19 -30.25
C THR A 230 -21.82 3.89 -29.97
N SER A 231 -22.07 2.73 -30.57
CA SER A 231 -22.60 2.40 -31.90
C SER A 231 -23.14 0.96 -31.88
N ILE A 232 -24.43 0.79 -32.20
CA ILE A 232 -24.97 -0.48 -32.68
C ILE A 232 -24.83 -0.43 -34.19
N LEU A 233 -23.92 -1.23 -34.75
CA LEU A 233 -23.97 -1.60 -36.16
C LEU A 233 -24.57 -3.00 -36.25
N GLU A 234 -25.62 -3.06 -37.06
CA GLU A 234 -26.54 -4.14 -37.29
C GLU A 234 -25.87 -5.47 -37.65
N ARG A 235 -26.35 -6.57 -37.07
CA ARG A 235 -26.59 -7.79 -37.85
C ARG A 235 -27.96 -8.37 -37.48
N LYS A 236 -28.88 -8.20 -38.43
CA LYS A 236 -30.08 -9.03 -38.61
C LYS A 236 -29.64 -10.47 -38.88
N ASN A 237 -30.08 -11.42 -38.07
CA ASN A 237 -30.88 -12.57 -38.50
C ASN A 237 -30.96 -13.67 -37.43
N ASP A 238 -32.15 -14.25 -37.38
CA ASP A 238 -32.55 -15.54 -36.80
C ASP A 238 -32.98 -15.56 -35.32
N GLY A 239 -34.26 -15.86 -35.14
CA GLY A 239 -35.04 -15.70 -33.93
C GLY A 239 -34.71 -16.68 -32.81
N GLY A 240 -35.03 -16.24 -31.58
CA GLY A 240 -34.94 -17.02 -30.37
C GLY A 240 -35.35 -16.17 -29.17
N ASP A 241 -36.53 -16.46 -28.65
CA ASP A 241 -37.19 -15.83 -27.50
C ASP A 241 -36.28 -15.78 -26.26
N CYS A 242 -36.04 -14.58 -25.72
CA CYS A 242 -35.37 -14.38 -24.44
C CYS A 242 -36.42 -13.98 -23.41
N GLY A 243 -36.91 -14.99 -22.68
CA GLY A 243 -37.85 -14.85 -21.59
C GLY A 243 -37.42 -13.82 -20.54
N LYS A 244 -38.40 -13.03 -20.10
CA LYS A 244 -38.34 -12.04 -19.01
C LYS A 244 -37.88 -12.68 -17.69
N PRO A 245 -37.11 -11.96 -16.85
CA PRO A 245 -37.28 -12.03 -15.41
C PRO A 245 -38.19 -10.90 -14.95
N ALA A 246 -39.33 -11.27 -14.37
CA ALA A 246 -40.18 -10.36 -13.63
C ALA A 246 -39.48 -9.93 -12.33
N CYS A 247 -39.11 -8.66 -12.21
CA CYS A 247 -38.90 -8.03 -10.90
C CYS A 247 -40.26 -7.56 -10.38
N THR A 248 -40.91 -8.38 -9.57
CA THR A 248 -42.05 -7.96 -8.75
C THR A 248 -41.72 -8.11 -7.27
N THR A 249 -41.94 -7.00 -6.54
CA THR A 249 -42.06 -6.83 -5.07
C THR A 249 -40.79 -6.75 -4.19
N LEU A 250 -40.36 -5.49 -3.96
CA LEU A 250 -40.14 -4.82 -2.67
C LEU A 250 -39.35 -5.53 -1.55
N LEU A 251 -38.06 -5.19 -1.43
CA LEU A 251 -37.44 -4.93 -0.13
C LEU A 251 -36.20 -4.01 -0.28
N ASN A 252 -36.24 -2.88 0.43
CA ASN A 252 -35.17 -1.93 0.78
C ASN A 252 -33.77 -2.13 0.15
N CYS A 253 -33.37 -1.18 -0.71
CA CYS A 253 -31.97 -0.79 -0.88
C CYS A 253 -31.91 0.70 -1.28
N ALA A 254 -32.01 1.57 -0.29
CA ALA A 254 -31.39 2.88 -0.41
C ALA A 254 -29.87 2.69 -0.43
N ASN A 255 -29.18 3.32 -1.37
CA ASN A 255 -27.73 3.48 -1.43
C ASN A 255 -26.90 2.18 -1.46
N PHE A 256 -26.75 1.52 -2.61
CA PHE A 256 -25.52 0.75 -2.86
C PHE A 256 -25.08 0.82 -4.32
N LEU A 257 -23.96 1.53 -4.50
CA LEU A 257 -23.19 1.65 -5.72
C LEU A 257 -22.20 0.48 -5.79
N SER A 258 -22.64 -0.74 -6.16
CA SER A 258 -21.77 -1.80 -6.72
C SER A 258 -22.51 -3.15 -6.87
N CYS A 259 -23.15 -3.40 -8.01
CA CYS A 259 -23.35 -4.76 -8.49
C CYS A 259 -22.29 -5.06 -9.55
N LEU A 260 -21.21 -5.71 -9.13
CA LEU A 260 -20.20 -6.30 -10.02
C LEU A 260 -20.81 -7.57 -10.65
N CYS A 261 -21.02 -7.56 -11.96
CA CYS A 261 -21.29 -8.75 -12.75
C CYS A 261 -20.08 -9.69 -12.71
N SER A 262 -20.22 -10.82 -12.02
CA SER A 262 -19.37 -12.00 -12.22
C SER A 262 -20.29 -13.20 -12.36
N THR A 263 -20.34 -13.79 -13.56
CA THR A 263 -20.48 -15.24 -13.86
C THR A 263 -21.12 -15.43 -15.23
N CYS A 264 -20.31 -15.73 -16.25
CA CYS A 264 -20.61 -16.81 -17.21
C CYS A 264 -19.38 -17.06 -18.08
N ALA A 265 -18.50 -17.94 -17.61
CA ALA A 265 -17.49 -18.58 -18.45
C ALA A 265 -18.04 -19.97 -18.82
N LEU A 266 -18.41 -20.17 -20.09
CA LEU A 266 -18.41 -21.46 -20.80
C LEU A 266 -19.05 -21.28 -22.19
N CYS A 267 -18.23 -21.00 -23.20
CA CYS A 267 -18.38 -21.67 -24.50
C CYS A 267 -17.08 -21.51 -25.29
N ARG A 268 -16.57 -22.65 -25.77
CA ARG A 268 -15.27 -22.82 -26.40
C ARG A 268 -15.49 -23.03 -27.90
N LYS A 269 -14.72 -22.36 -28.77
CA LYS A 269 -13.94 -22.91 -29.91
C LYS A 269 -13.98 -22.08 -31.21
N ARG A 270 -12.81 -22.18 -31.88
CA ARG A 270 -12.50 -22.19 -33.33
C ARG A 270 -12.30 -20.85 -34.01
#